data_AF-A0A3C0FNC4-F1
#
_entry.id   AF-A0A3C0FNC4-F1
#
_cell.length_a   1.000
_cell.length_b   1.000
_cell.length_c   1.000
_cell.angle_alpha   90.00
_cell.angle_beta   90.00
_cell.angle_gamma   90.00
#
_symmetry.space_group_name_H-M   'P 1'
#
loop_
_entity.id
_entity.type
_entity.pdbx_description
1 polymer ?
#
loop_
_entity_poly.entity_id
_entity_poly.type
_entity_poly.pdbx_seq_one_letter_code
_entity_poly.pdbx_strand_id
1 'polypeptide(L)'
;MDTNEFFAPVRANTDSGNTASPAASDSAVGDSGQAAEAANTPSEQSAAKPAAAKAERLPVWVDLHAPTPDEIHEIEERFGIEIPTREEMQEIELSSRLYDEDGALFMTVSVLTKATTDAPQTTAVTFILVKKTLITVRYADPVPFKTFIRRVKRSPSLAN
;
A
#
# COMPACT_ATOMS: atom_id res chain seq x y z
N MET A 1 -9.71 4.18 -33.49
CA MET A 1 -10.06 4.63 -32.12
C MET A 1 -8.81 4.47 -31.30
N ASP A 2 -8.07 5.57 -31.13
CA ASP A 2 -6.78 5.61 -30.42
C ASP A 2 -7.01 5.55 -28.90
N THR A 3 -6.30 4.64 -28.23
CA THR A 3 -6.50 4.28 -26.81
C THR A 3 -5.52 4.96 -25.86
N ASN A 4 -4.93 6.10 -26.24
CA ASN A 4 -3.73 6.61 -25.55
C ASN A 4 -3.90 7.95 -24.80
N GLU A 5 -5.13 8.36 -24.44
CA GLU A 5 -5.37 9.64 -23.73
C GLU A 5 -5.69 9.54 -22.23
N PHE A 6 -5.71 8.36 -21.62
CA PHE A 6 -6.14 8.21 -20.22
C PHE A 6 -5.05 8.47 -19.14
N PHE A 7 -3.80 8.77 -19.52
CA PHE A 7 -2.67 8.85 -18.57
C PHE A 7 -1.80 10.10 -18.70
N ALA A 8 -2.40 11.30 -18.63
CA ALA A 8 -1.65 12.53 -18.38
C ALA A 8 -1.76 12.95 -16.90
N PRO A 9 -0.65 13.14 -16.15
CA PRO A 9 -0.70 13.67 -14.80
C PRO A 9 -0.96 15.18 -14.82
N VAL A 10 -1.98 15.63 -14.07
CA VAL A 10 -2.27 17.04 -13.84
C VAL A 10 -1.13 17.67 -13.04
N ARG A 11 -0.51 18.71 -13.60
CA ARG A 11 0.56 19.49 -12.96
C ARG A 11 0.03 20.23 -11.73
N ALA A 12 0.71 20.05 -10.61
CA ALA A 12 0.50 20.83 -9.39
C ALA A 12 0.92 22.29 -9.62
N ASN A 13 -0.01 23.23 -9.38
CA ASN A 13 0.30 24.65 -9.27
C ASN A 13 0.68 24.95 -7.82
N THR A 14 1.97 25.11 -7.56
CA THR A 14 2.48 25.81 -6.38
C THR A 14 2.63 27.27 -6.74
N ASP A 15 1.85 28.16 -6.13
CA ASP A 15 2.17 29.58 -6.11
C ASP A 15 2.37 30.05 -4.67
N SER A 16 3.53 30.66 -4.46
CA SER A 16 4.08 31.11 -3.19
C SER A 16 3.97 32.62 -3.16
N GLY A 17 3.32 33.17 -2.14
CA GLY A 17 3.25 34.61 -1.97
C GLY A 17 3.01 35.00 -0.53
N ASN A 18 4.08 35.20 0.24
CA ASN A 18 4.00 36.08 1.40
C ASN A 18 5.35 36.78 1.66
N THR A 19 5.36 38.08 1.45
CA THR A 19 6.43 39.03 1.80
C THR A 19 5.88 39.97 2.88
N ALA A 20 6.57 40.09 4.01
CA ALA A 20 6.98 41.36 4.63
C ALA A 20 7.33 41.19 6.12
N SER A 21 8.48 41.75 6.47
CA SER A 21 8.98 42.03 7.84
C SER A 21 8.21 43.23 8.45
N PRO A 22 8.37 43.53 9.75
CA PRO A 22 9.42 44.50 10.11
C PRO A 22 10.16 44.21 11.44
N ALA A 23 11.25 44.97 11.61
CA ALA A 23 12.20 44.99 12.71
C ALA A 23 11.83 45.95 13.86
N ALA A 24 12.40 45.71 15.05
CA ALA A 24 12.80 46.68 16.09
C ALA A 24 13.53 45.91 17.23
N SER A 25 14.85 46.11 17.43
CA SER A 25 15.51 46.81 18.58
C SER A 25 15.14 46.24 19.97
N ASP A 26 16.05 45.92 20.91
CA ASP A 26 17.19 46.72 21.36
C ASP A 26 18.09 45.87 22.31
N SER A 27 19.29 46.38 22.49
CA SER A 27 20.48 45.98 23.26
C SER A 27 20.32 45.69 24.77
N ALA A 28 21.25 44.90 25.34
CA ALA A 28 22.17 45.32 26.44
C ALA A 28 22.90 44.12 27.11
N VAL A 29 24.07 44.43 27.67
CA VAL A 29 25.17 43.57 28.11
C VAL A 29 25.28 43.51 29.65
N GLY A 30 25.75 42.36 30.16
CA GLY A 30 26.53 42.21 31.42
C GLY A 30 25.72 41.95 32.70
N ASP A 31 26.24 41.37 33.78
CA ASP A 31 27.43 40.55 34.09
C ASP A 31 27.19 40.02 35.53
N SER A 32 27.65 38.80 35.80
CA SER A 32 28.05 38.23 37.12
C SER A 32 27.11 38.22 38.34
N GLY A 33 27.04 37.06 39.03
CA GLY A 33 26.93 37.03 40.49
C GLY A 33 26.10 35.92 41.15
N GLN A 34 26.78 34.85 41.58
CA GLN A 34 26.56 34.03 42.79
C GLN A 34 25.45 32.96 42.90
N ALA A 35 25.92 31.70 42.82
CA ALA A 35 25.88 30.64 43.84
C ALA A 35 24.62 30.44 44.72
N ALA A 36 23.96 29.29 44.54
CA ALA A 36 23.52 28.43 45.64
C ALA A 36 23.16 27.02 45.13
N GLU A 37 23.54 26.00 45.92
CA GLU A 37 23.37 24.57 45.71
C GLU A 37 21.90 24.13 45.56
N ALA A 38 21.65 23.14 44.68
CA ALA A 38 20.59 22.15 44.89
C ALA A 38 20.82 20.90 44.01
N ALA A 39 21.01 19.76 44.67
CA ALA A 39 20.62 18.39 44.26
C ALA A 39 21.03 17.90 42.85
N ASN A 40 22.19 17.24 42.78
CA ASN A 40 22.57 16.39 41.66
C ASN A 40 21.86 15.03 41.76
N THR A 41 20.75 14.87 41.03
CA THR A 41 20.12 13.57 40.76
C THR A 41 20.76 13.02 39.48
N PRO A 42 21.43 11.85 39.48
CA PRO A 42 21.85 11.24 38.23
C PRO A 42 20.59 10.76 37.51
N SER A 43 20.18 11.53 36.51
CA SER A 43 19.23 11.09 35.51
C SER A 43 19.90 9.96 34.73
N GLU A 44 19.46 8.71 34.96
CA GLU A 44 19.78 7.59 34.09
C GLU A 44 19.28 7.94 32.69
N GLN A 45 20.23 8.26 31.82
CA GLN A 45 20.04 8.32 30.39
C GLN A 45 19.59 6.94 29.93
N SER A 46 18.27 6.73 29.87
CA SER A 46 17.68 5.74 29.00
C SER A 46 18.04 6.16 27.58
N ALA A 47 19.15 5.61 27.09
CA ALA A 47 19.59 5.76 25.72
C ALA A 47 18.45 5.29 24.82
N ALA A 48 17.71 6.26 24.29
CA ALA A 48 16.69 6.02 23.29
C ALA A 48 17.37 5.31 22.11
N LYS A 49 17.14 4.00 22.00
CA LYS A 49 17.43 3.20 20.82
C LYS A 49 17.00 4.03 19.61
N PRO A 50 17.88 4.34 18.64
CA PRO A 50 17.48 5.12 17.49
C PRO A 50 16.33 4.37 16.83
N ALA A 51 15.17 5.01 16.80
CA ALA A 51 14.01 4.51 16.07
C ALA A 51 14.49 4.36 14.62
N ALA A 52 14.71 3.12 14.20
CA ALA A 52 15.10 2.82 12.84
C ALA A 52 14.12 3.55 11.93
N ALA A 53 14.63 4.47 11.12
CA ALA A 53 13.82 5.22 10.17
C ALA A 53 12.92 4.23 9.44
N LYS A 54 11.61 4.46 9.48
CA LYS A 54 10.61 3.57 8.87
C LYS A 54 11.00 3.44 7.40
N ALA A 55 11.60 2.31 7.02
CA ALA A 55 11.98 2.06 5.65
C ALA A 55 10.72 2.23 4.80
N GLU A 56 10.76 3.11 3.80
CA GLU A 56 9.64 3.30 2.90
C GLU A 56 9.38 1.97 2.21
N ARG A 57 8.26 1.33 2.57
CA ARG A 57 7.85 0.10 1.90
C ARG A 57 7.40 0.48 0.49
N LEU A 58 8.08 -0.08 -0.50
CA LEU A 58 7.68 -0.01 -1.90
C LEU A 58 6.33 -0.74 -2.08
N PRO A 59 5.48 -0.27 -3.00
CA PRO A 59 4.29 -1.03 -3.39
C PRO A 59 4.69 -2.44 -3.87
N VAL A 60 3.96 -3.46 -3.44
CA VAL A 60 4.21 -4.86 -3.82
C VAL A 60 2.94 -5.46 -4.37
N TRP A 61 3.06 -6.24 -5.45
CA TRP A 61 1.99 -7.09 -5.95
C TRP A 61 2.32 -8.56 -5.65
N VAL A 62 1.42 -9.23 -4.93
CA VAL A 62 1.47 -10.66 -4.62
C VAL A 62 0.37 -11.37 -5.41
N ASP A 63 0.74 -12.29 -6.30
CA ASP A 63 -0.19 -13.06 -7.10
C ASP A 63 -0.26 -14.51 -6.59
N LEU A 64 -1.34 -14.84 -5.89
CA LEU A 64 -1.65 -16.17 -5.35
C LEU A 64 -2.47 -16.95 -6.40
N HIS A 65 -1.78 -17.79 -7.16
CA HIS A 65 -2.39 -18.65 -8.18
C HIS A 65 -2.61 -20.06 -7.66
N ALA A 66 -3.88 -20.42 -7.47
CA ALA A 66 -4.33 -21.66 -6.87
C ALA A 66 -3.55 -21.95 -5.56
N PRO A 67 -3.58 -21.00 -4.60
CA PRO A 67 -2.76 -21.10 -3.40
C PRO A 67 -3.12 -22.32 -2.57
N THR A 68 -2.11 -22.84 -1.88
CA THR A 68 -2.27 -23.86 -0.86
C THR A 68 -2.81 -23.25 0.45
N PRO A 69 -3.39 -24.05 1.36
CA PRO A 69 -3.82 -23.57 2.66
C PRO A 69 -2.70 -22.90 3.47
N ASP A 70 -1.47 -23.43 3.38
CA ASP A 70 -0.31 -22.87 4.09
C ASP A 70 0.06 -21.47 3.55
N GLU A 71 -0.01 -21.26 2.23
CA GLU A 71 0.22 -19.94 1.61
C GLU A 71 -0.88 -18.93 1.98
N ILE A 72 -2.13 -19.38 2.05
CA ILE A 72 -3.25 -18.54 2.52
C ILE A 72 -2.96 -18.11 3.96
N HIS A 73 -2.67 -19.06 4.84
CA HIS A 73 -2.42 -18.80 6.25
C HIS A 73 -1.23 -17.86 6.47
N GLU A 74 -0.12 -18.03 5.74
CA GLU A 74 1.03 -17.13 5.84
C GLU A 74 0.65 -15.69 5.47
N ILE A 75 -0.19 -15.50 4.46
CA ILE A 75 -0.64 -14.18 4.01
C ILE A 75 -1.59 -13.57 5.04
N GLU A 76 -2.55 -14.33 5.53
CA GLU A 76 -3.48 -13.89 6.58
C GLU A 76 -2.74 -13.43 7.83
N GLU A 77 -1.81 -14.24 8.36
CA GLU A 77 -1.00 -13.89 9.53
C GLU A 77 -0.12 -12.65 9.27
N ARG A 78 0.51 -12.58 8.09
CA ARG A 78 1.43 -11.50 7.74
C ARG A 78 0.72 -10.15 7.61
N PHE A 79 -0.48 -10.14 7.07
CA PHE A 79 -1.20 -8.90 6.77
C PHE A 79 -2.28 -8.55 7.79
N GLY A 80 -2.75 -9.54 8.57
CA GLY A 80 -3.85 -9.40 9.53
C GLY A 80 -5.19 -9.29 8.82
N ILE A 81 -5.45 -10.17 7.85
CA ILE A 81 -6.66 -10.21 7.02
C ILE A 81 -7.18 -11.65 6.96
N GLU A 82 -8.44 -11.83 6.58
CA GLU A 82 -9.01 -13.13 6.22
C GLU A 82 -9.20 -13.19 4.69
N ILE A 83 -8.67 -14.22 4.04
CA ILE A 83 -8.83 -14.39 2.59
C ILE A 83 -10.16 -15.11 2.34
N PRO A 84 -11.05 -14.57 1.48
CA PRO A 84 -12.32 -15.22 1.21
C PRO A 84 -12.10 -16.62 0.62
N THR A 85 -12.92 -17.55 1.07
CA THR A 85 -12.98 -18.91 0.57
C THR A 85 -13.39 -18.93 -0.90
N ARG A 86 -13.10 -20.03 -1.58
CA ARG A 86 -13.45 -20.18 -2.99
C ARG A 86 -14.96 -20.13 -3.22
N GLU A 87 -15.74 -20.57 -2.25
CA GLU A 87 -17.20 -20.55 -2.22
C GLU A 87 -17.72 -19.12 -2.11
N GLU A 88 -17.22 -18.34 -1.14
CA GLU A 88 -17.57 -16.92 -0.97
C GLU A 88 -17.21 -16.09 -2.20
N MET A 89 -16.06 -16.35 -2.82
CA MET A 89 -15.66 -15.70 -4.08
C MET A 89 -16.65 -15.93 -5.23
N GLN A 90 -17.45 -17.00 -5.20
CA GLN A 90 -18.42 -17.33 -6.25
C GLN A 90 -19.78 -16.67 -6.04
N GLU A 91 -19.98 -16.00 -4.90
CA GLU A 91 -21.25 -15.36 -4.60
C GLU A 91 -21.57 -14.22 -5.58
N ILE A 92 -22.87 -14.03 -5.80
CA ILE A 92 -23.41 -13.03 -6.75
C ILE A 92 -23.86 -11.75 -6.05
N GLU A 93 -23.82 -11.70 -4.73
CA GLU A 93 -24.25 -10.54 -3.95
C GLU A 93 -23.25 -9.38 -4.09
N LEU A 94 -23.75 -8.14 -4.16
CA LEU A 94 -22.91 -6.98 -4.43
C LEU A 94 -22.08 -6.58 -3.21
N SER A 95 -22.62 -6.78 -2.00
CA SER A 95 -21.95 -6.52 -0.73
C SER A 95 -20.74 -7.43 -0.50
N SER A 96 -20.72 -8.63 -1.11
CA SER A 96 -19.57 -9.54 -1.03
C SER A 96 -18.52 -9.30 -2.12
N ARG A 97 -18.77 -8.38 -3.06
CA ARG A 97 -17.85 -8.12 -4.19
C ARG A 97 -16.97 -6.91 -4.03
N LEU A 98 -17.35 -5.92 -3.22
CA LEU A 98 -16.51 -4.77 -2.90
C LEU A 98 -16.79 -4.33 -1.47
N TYR A 99 -15.85 -4.59 -0.56
CA TYR A 99 -16.02 -4.32 0.87
C TYR A 99 -14.69 -3.98 1.54
N ASP A 100 -14.78 -3.33 2.69
CA ASP A 100 -13.65 -3.03 3.57
C ASP A 100 -13.79 -3.87 4.84
N GLU A 101 -12.71 -4.56 5.22
CA GLU A 101 -12.64 -5.39 6.42
C GLU A 101 -11.20 -5.38 6.94
N ASP A 102 -11.03 -5.19 8.25
CA ASP A 102 -9.73 -5.13 8.93
C ASP A 102 -8.69 -4.18 8.29
N GLY A 103 -9.17 -3.09 7.67
CA GLY A 103 -8.33 -2.12 6.98
C GLY A 103 -7.74 -2.62 5.65
N ALA A 104 -8.36 -3.65 5.06
CA ALA A 104 -8.13 -4.13 3.72
C ALA A 104 -9.37 -3.94 2.85
N LEU A 105 -9.16 -3.51 1.61
CA LEU A 105 -10.21 -3.37 0.61
C LEU A 105 -10.24 -4.61 -0.28
N PHE A 106 -11.36 -5.32 -0.29
CA PHE A 106 -11.60 -6.52 -1.07
C PHE A 106 -12.42 -6.21 -2.30
N MET A 107 -12.05 -6.76 -3.45
CA MET A 107 -12.80 -6.66 -4.69
C MET A 107 -12.80 -7.99 -5.44
N THR A 108 -13.96 -8.60 -5.61
CA THR A 108 -14.12 -9.86 -6.38
C THR A 108 -14.74 -9.57 -7.74
N VAL A 109 -14.03 -9.95 -8.80
CA VAL A 109 -14.43 -9.74 -10.19
C VAL A 109 -14.56 -11.07 -10.91
N SER A 110 -15.65 -11.24 -11.66
CA SER A 110 -15.81 -12.38 -12.58
C SER A 110 -15.05 -12.11 -13.88
N VAL A 111 -14.02 -12.90 -14.16
CA VAL A 111 -13.18 -12.77 -15.35
C VAL A 111 -13.51 -13.88 -16.34
N LEU A 112 -13.68 -13.54 -17.61
CA LEU A 112 -13.88 -14.51 -18.68
C LEU A 112 -12.58 -15.28 -18.97
N THR A 113 -12.70 -16.60 -19.03
CA THR A 113 -11.64 -17.55 -19.38
C THR A 113 -12.12 -18.45 -20.51
N LYS A 114 -11.16 -19.03 -21.26
CA LYS A 114 -11.45 -19.95 -22.39
C LYS A 114 -12.41 -19.35 -23.44
N ALA A 115 -12.34 -18.03 -23.64
CA ALA A 115 -13.24 -17.29 -24.54
C ALA A 115 -13.20 -17.76 -26.01
N THR A 116 -12.14 -18.45 -26.43
CA THR A 116 -11.95 -18.98 -27.79
C THR A 116 -12.33 -20.45 -27.92
N THR A 117 -12.95 -21.04 -26.89
CA THR A 117 -13.41 -22.43 -26.88
C THR A 117 -14.92 -22.49 -27.00
N ASP A 118 -15.46 -23.65 -27.39
CA ASP A 118 -16.91 -23.86 -27.50
C ASP A 118 -17.65 -23.79 -26.14
N ALA A 119 -16.91 -23.72 -25.02
CA ALA A 119 -17.45 -23.60 -23.67
C ALA A 119 -16.70 -22.50 -22.88
N PRO A 120 -17.04 -21.21 -23.09
CA PRO A 120 -16.49 -20.11 -22.29
C PRO A 120 -16.84 -20.30 -20.81
N GLN A 121 -15.89 -19.98 -19.93
CA GLN A 121 -16.05 -20.11 -18.48
C GLN A 121 -15.72 -18.79 -17.79
N THR A 122 -16.47 -18.42 -16.77
CA THR A 122 -16.10 -17.32 -15.88
C THR A 122 -15.40 -17.87 -14.65
N THR A 123 -14.46 -17.10 -14.12
CA THR A 123 -13.75 -17.42 -12.87
C THR A 123 -13.76 -16.20 -11.98
N ALA A 124 -13.96 -16.39 -10.68
CA ALA A 124 -13.81 -15.32 -9.72
C ALA A 124 -12.33 -15.05 -9.45
N VAL A 125 -11.98 -13.77 -9.42
CA VAL A 125 -10.66 -13.29 -9.03
C VAL A 125 -10.86 -12.23 -7.97
N THR A 126 -10.21 -12.42 -6.81
CA THR A 126 -10.28 -11.47 -5.70
C THR A 126 -9.00 -10.65 -5.64
N PHE A 127 -9.17 -9.34 -5.54
CA PHE A 127 -8.13 -8.37 -5.30
C PHE A 127 -8.28 -7.87 -3.87
N ILE A 128 -7.19 -7.88 -3.12
CA ILE A 128 -7.15 -7.40 -1.73
C ILE A 128 -6.08 -6.33 -1.66
N LEU A 129 -6.47 -5.10 -1.35
CA LEU A 129 -5.54 -3.99 -1.15
C LEU A 129 -5.40 -3.73 0.34
N VAL A 130 -4.21 -4.02 0.88
CA VAL A 130 -3.89 -3.81 2.29
C VAL A 130 -2.58 -3.03 2.41
N LYS A 131 -2.60 -1.91 3.11
CA LYS A 131 -1.45 -0.99 3.26
C LYS A 131 -0.93 -0.50 1.89
N LYS A 132 0.20 -1.04 1.41
CA LYS A 132 0.79 -0.76 0.08
C LYS A 132 0.93 -2.03 -0.76
N THR A 133 0.21 -3.09 -0.41
CA THR A 133 0.31 -4.40 -1.04
C THR A 133 -1.00 -4.73 -1.71
N LEU A 134 -0.93 -5.00 -3.01
CA LEU A 134 -2.01 -5.62 -3.76
C LEU A 134 -1.81 -7.13 -3.72
N ILE A 135 -2.78 -7.86 -3.19
CA ILE A 135 -2.81 -9.32 -3.22
C ILE A 135 -3.88 -9.71 -4.23
N THR A 136 -3.59 -10.71 -5.07
CA THR A 136 -4.57 -11.28 -5.99
C THR A 136 -4.72 -12.76 -5.71
N VAL A 137 -5.95 -13.24 -5.54
CA VAL A 137 -6.29 -14.65 -5.37
C VAL A 137 -7.06 -15.13 -6.58
N ARG A 138 -6.55 -16.17 -7.24
CA ARG A 138 -7.16 -16.72 -8.46
C ARG A 138 -6.96 -18.22 -8.55
N TYR A 139 -8.00 -18.94 -8.97
CA TYR A 139 -7.97 -20.40 -9.18
C TYR A 139 -7.91 -20.80 -10.66
N ALA A 140 -7.71 -19.82 -11.52
CA ALA A 140 -7.53 -20.00 -12.95
C ALA A 140 -6.42 -19.06 -13.45
N ASP A 141 -6.06 -19.23 -14.71
CA ASP A 141 -5.01 -18.47 -15.38
C ASP A 141 -5.57 -17.68 -16.59
N PRO A 142 -6.28 -16.55 -16.36
CA PRO A 142 -6.83 -15.72 -17.43
C PRO A 142 -5.74 -15.07 -18.28
N VAL A 143 -6.05 -14.82 -19.56
CA VAL A 143 -5.11 -14.20 -20.52
C VAL A 143 -4.53 -12.85 -20.05
N PRO A 144 -5.29 -11.94 -19.41
CA PRO A 144 -4.73 -10.70 -18.89
C PRO A 144 -3.57 -10.88 -17.92
N PHE A 145 -3.66 -11.83 -16.98
CA PHE A 145 -2.59 -12.13 -16.02
C PHE A 145 -1.34 -12.64 -16.73
N LYS A 146 -1.48 -13.62 -17.64
CA LYS A 146 -0.35 -14.12 -18.44
C LYS A 146 0.33 -13.03 -19.25
N THR A 147 -0.46 -12.12 -19.82
CA THR A 147 0.02 -11.03 -20.64
C THR A 147 0.80 -10.02 -19.80
N PHE A 148 0.27 -9.65 -18.64
CA PHE A 148 0.91 -8.71 -17.73
C PHE A 148 2.20 -9.27 -17.13
N ILE A 149 2.19 -10.51 -16.62
CA ILE A 149 3.40 -11.19 -16.10
C ILE A 149 4.50 -11.24 -17.16
N ARG A 150 4.15 -11.55 -18.41
CA ARG A 150 5.11 -11.54 -19.54
C ARG A 150 5.70 -10.15 -19.79
N ARG A 151 4.89 -9.11 -19.66
CA ARG A 151 5.30 -7.72 -19.84
C ARG A 151 6.25 -7.28 -18.71
N VAL A 152 5.93 -7.59 -17.45
CA VAL A 152 6.79 -7.30 -16.29
C VAL A 152 8.14 -8.02 -16.40
N LYS A 153 8.16 -9.30 -16.84
CA LYS A 153 9.42 -10.03 -17.09
C LYS A 153 10.32 -9.37 -18.14
N ARG A 154 9.74 -8.66 -19.11
CA ARG A 154 10.49 -7.92 -20.14
C ARG A 154 10.88 -6.51 -19.69
N SER A 155 10.07 -5.90 -18.83
CA SER A 155 10.25 -4.53 -18.35
C SER A 155 9.90 -4.47 -16.86
N PRO A 156 10.87 -4.79 -15.97
CA PRO A 156 10.63 -4.85 -14.52
C PRO A 156 10.13 -3.54 -13.90
N SER A 157 10.42 -2.40 -14.53
CA SER A 157 9.95 -1.08 -14.10
C SER A 157 8.42 -0.89 -14.13
N LEU A 158 7.66 -1.84 -14.66
CA LEU A 158 6.20 -1.82 -14.62
C LEU A 158 5.62 -2.30 -13.28
N ALA A 159 6.45 -2.88 -12.41
CA ALA A 159 6.05 -3.42 -11.11
C ALA A 159 6.84 -2.80 -9.94
N ASN A 160 7.65 -1.75 -10.20
CA ASN A 160 8.50 -1.05 -9.23
C ASN A 160 8.05 0.39 -9.02
#